data_AF-A0A2Y9DVE8-F1
#
_entry.id   AF-A0A2Y9DVE8-F1
#
_cell.length_a   1.000
_cell.length_b   1.000
_cell.length_c   1.000
_cell.angle_alpha   90.00
_cell.angle_beta   90.00
_cell.angle_gamma   90.00
#
_symmetry.space_group_name_H-M   'P 1'
#
loop_
_entity.id
_entity.type
_entity.pdbx_description
1 polymer ?
#
loop_
_entity_poly.entity_id
_entity_poly.type
_entity_poly.pdbx_seq_one_letter_code
_entity_poly.pdbx_strand_id
1 'polypeptide(L)'
;MHVPESLQDLADSEAVQFLKRPKTMGRIFSGVFSLVVFSSLLTDGYQNKTDSPQLHCVLNSNAMACSFAVGAGLLAFLSCLVFLVLDAHEGRIAGSRFKTAFQLLDFIVAVIWACVWFVGFCFLANQWQHAQPREFLLGSSSAKAAITFTFFSVLVWIFQAYLAFQELQEDAPVPYKRSLEEGAVVLTTLSPPSAASPVSSSATGPNSLNYASSALSPYLSTPKVPRLAMIPDN
;
A
#
# COMPACT_ATOMS: atom_id res chain seq x y z
N MET A 1 -32.71 -13.59 17.25
CA MET A 1 -33.04 -12.52 16.28
C MET A 1 -32.72 -13.08 14.91
N HIS A 2 -33.75 -13.40 14.12
CA HIS A 2 -33.58 -13.95 12.78
C HIS A 2 -33.34 -12.77 11.84
N VAL A 3 -32.11 -12.64 11.33
CA VAL A 3 -31.77 -11.58 10.38
C VAL A 3 -32.38 -11.99 9.04
N PRO A 4 -33.13 -11.11 8.35
CA PRO A 4 -33.81 -11.45 7.11
C PRO A 4 -32.77 -11.78 6.01
N GLU A 5 -33.05 -12.80 5.20
CA GLU A 5 -32.14 -13.30 4.16
C GLU A 5 -31.67 -12.21 3.19
N SER A 6 -32.47 -11.17 2.93
CA SER A 6 -32.08 -10.03 2.09
C SER A 6 -30.94 -9.19 2.70
N LEU A 7 -30.86 -9.10 4.03
CA LEU A 7 -29.72 -8.46 4.71
C LEU A 7 -28.51 -9.39 4.75
N GLN A 8 -28.73 -10.71 4.76
CA GLN A 8 -27.68 -11.71 4.65
C GLN A 8 -27.03 -11.63 3.26
N ASP A 9 -27.82 -11.56 2.19
CA ASP A 9 -27.37 -11.48 0.79
C ASP A 9 -26.69 -10.13 0.48
N LEU A 10 -27.15 -9.05 1.11
CA LEU A 10 -26.47 -7.75 1.07
C LEU A 10 -25.14 -7.77 1.85
N ALA A 11 -25.09 -8.51 2.98
CA ALA A 11 -23.89 -8.67 3.80
C ALA A 11 -22.87 -9.66 3.22
N ASP A 12 -23.31 -10.60 2.36
CA ASP A 12 -22.47 -11.52 1.59
C ASP A 12 -22.04 -10.94 0.23
N SER A 13 -22.63 -9.81 -0.17
CA SER A 13 -22.23 -9.09 -1.38
C SER A 13 -20.71 -8.81 -1.37
N GLU A 14 -20.05 -9.00 -2.51
CA GLU A 14 -18.62 -8.70 -2.71
C GLU A 14 -18.25 -7.28 -2.21
N ALA A 15 -19.21 -6.36 -2.25
CA ALA A 15 -19.10 -5.00 -1.72
C ALA A 15 -18.87 -4.95 -0.20
N VAL A 16 -19.56 -5.79 0.58
CA VAL A 16 -19.41 -5.82 2.05
C VAL A 16 -18.13 -6.53 2.45
N GLN A 17 -17.71 -7.57 1.71
CA GLN A 17 -16.40 -8.20 1.91
C GLN A 17 -15.26 -7.23 1.56
N PHE A 18 -15.43 -6.40 0.53
CA PHE A 18 -14.52 -5.30 0.19
C PHE A 18 -14.46 -4.24 1.29
N LEU A 19 -15.62 -3.78 1.79
CA LEU A 19 -15.73 -2.81 2.89
C LEU A 19 -15.12 -3.32 4.21
N LYS A 20 -15.10 -4.64 4.44
CA LYS A 20 -14.49 -5.25 5.63
C LYS A 20 -12.96 -5.28 5.58
N ARG A 21 -12.33 -5.03 4.44
CA ARG A 21 -10.87 -5.01 4.37
C ARG A 21 -10.35 -3.85 5.24
N PRO A 22 -9.43 -4.10 6.19
CA PRO A 22 -8.95 -3.06 7.10
C PRO A 22 -8.30 -1.89 6.35
N LYS A 23 -7.64 -2.18 5.23
CA LYS A 23 -7.09 -1.21 4.29
C LYS A 23 -8.14 -0.27 3.73
N THR A 24 -9.24 -0.80 3.18
CA THR A 24 -10.35 -0.02 2.61
C THR A 24 -11.06 0.82 3.67
N MET A 25 -11.27 0.28 4.89
CA MET A 25 -11.81 1.05 6.01
C MET A 25 -10.92 2.25 6.34
N GLY A 26 -9.60 2.05 6.40
CA GLY A 26 -8.62 3.11 6.60
C GLY A 26 -8.76 4.24 5.57
N ARG A 27 -8.91 3.90 4.28
CA ARG A 27 -9.10 4.86 3.18
C ARG A 27 -10.36 5.69 3.33
N ILE A 28 -11.46 5.05 3.75
CA ILE A 28 -12.74 5.73 3.96
C ILE A 28 -12.59 6.73 5.12
N PHE A 29 -12.00 6.32 6.24
CA PHE A 29 -11.79 7.23 7.37
C PHE A 29 -10.86 8.39 7.01
N SER A 30 -9.73 8.14 6.32
CA SER A 30 -8.84 9.21 5.89
C SER A 30 -9.51 10.15 4.89
N GLY A 31 -10.33 9.62 3.98
CA GLY A 31 -11.13 10.42 3.04
C GLY A 31 -12.14 11.31 3.77
N VAL A 32 -12.91 10.76 4.69
CA VAL A 32 -13.88 11.51 5.50
C VAL A 32 -13.20 12.61 6.32
N PHE A 33 -12.10 12.30 7.02
CA PHE A 33 -11.38 13.30 7.82
C PHE A 33 -10.81 14.42 6.94
N SER A 34 -10.26 14.08 5.77
CA SER A 34 -9.76 15.07 4.81
C SER A 34 -10.88 15.96 4.27
N LEU A 35 -12.04 15.37 3.96
CA LEU A 35 -13.22 16.10 3.50
C LEU A 35 -13.78 17.04 4.58
N VAL A 36 -13.80 16.61 5.84
CA VAL A 36 -14.22 17.46 6.96
C VAL A 36 -13.27 18.66 7.12
N VAL A 37 -11.95 18.46 7.06
CA VAL A 37 -10.97 19.56 7.12
C VAL A 37 -11.16 20.53 5.95
N PHE A 38 -11.26 20.01 4.73
CA PHE A 38 -11.48 20.79 3.52
C PHE A 38 -12.76 21.61 3.60
N SER A 39 -13.90 20.97 3.88
CA SER A 39 -15.22 21.62 3.91
C SER A 39 -15.34 22.66 5.03
N SER A 40 -14.80 22.37 6.22
CA SER A 40 -14.83 23.30 7.37
C SER A 40 -14.11 24.61 7.06
N LEU A 41 -12.94 24.54 6.42
CA LEU A 41 -12.14 25.73 6.11
C LEU A 41 -12.53 26.38 4.78
N LEU A 42 -13.10 25.63 3.83
CA LEU A 42 -13.63 26.23 2.61
C LEU A 42 -14.87 27.08 2.90
N THR A 43 -15.74 26.61 3.80
CA THR A 43 -17.02 27.28 4.11
C THR A 43 -16.82 28.44 5.09
N ASP A 44 -16.16 28.19 6.22
CA ASP A 44 -16.06 29.16 7.33
C ASP A 44 -14.62 29.60 7.62
N GLY A 45 -13.65 29.16 6.82
CA GLY A 45 -12.24 29.46 7.07
C GLY A 45 -11.87 30.90 6.74
N TYR A 46 -12.61 31.59 5.87
CA TYR A 46 -12.40 32.99 5.55
C TYR A 46 -13.60 33.83 5.98
N GLN A 47 -13.35 34.83 6.82
CA GLN A 47 -14.38 35.71 7.34
C GLN A 47 -14.01 37.17 7.12
N ASN A 48 -15.03 37.99 6.96
CA ASN A 48 -14.86 39.42 6.85
C ASN A 48 -14.66 40.06 8.23
N LYS A 49 -13.73 41.01 8.35
CA LYS A 49 -13.57 41.78 9.58
C LYS A 49 -14.68 42.84 9.68
N THR A 50 -15.11 43.21 10.88
CA THR A 50 -16.15 44.25 11.08
C THR A 50 -15.77 45.61 10.49
N ASP A 51 -14.47 45.89 10.34
CA ASP A 51 -13.95 47.20 9.92
C ASP A 51 -13.48 47.26 8.45
N SER A 52 -13.53 46.16 7.70
CA SER A 52 -13.03 46.09 6.33
C SER A 52 -13.79 45.03 5.54
N PRO A 53 -14.05 45.18 4.22
CA PRO A 53 -14.66 44.14 3.38
C PRO A 53 -13.68 43.03 2.94
N GLN A 54 -12.48 42.95 3.51
CA GLN A 54 -11.47 41.95 3.16
C GLN A 54 -11.67 40.64 3.93
N LEU A 55 -11.65 39.52 3.20
CA LEU A 55 -11.68 38.16 3.76
C LEU A 55 -10.33 37.82 4.40
N HIS A 56 -10.36 37.51 5.69
CA HIS A 56 -9.21 37.05 6.45
C HIS A 56 -9.40 35.59 6.89
N CYS A 57 -8.32 34.81 6.82
CA CYS A 57 -8.30 33.45 7.31
C CYS A 57 -8.46 33.42 8.83
N VAL A 58 -9.32 32.55 9.35
CA VAL A 58 -9.61 32.37 10.78
C VAL A 58 -8.36 31.96 11.59
N LEU A 59 -7.38 31.34 10.94
CA LEU A 59 -6.08 30.99 11.51
C LEU A 59 -5.12 32.19 11.40
N ASN A 60 -5.22 33.11 12.38
CA ASN A 60 -4.30 34.25 12.54
C ASN A 60 -4.19 35.18 11.32
N SER A 61 -5.28 35.35 10.55
CA SER A 61 -5.30 36.11 9.29
C SER A 61 -4.26 35.65 8.25
N ASN A 62 -3.70 34.45 8.41
CA ASN A 62 -2.65 33.93 7.56
C ASN A 62 -3.26 33.11 6.42
N ALA A 63 -3.31 33.69 5.23
CA ALA A 63 -3.87 33.03 4.05
C ALA A 63 -3.18 31.68 3.74
N MET A 64 -1.89 31.54 4.07
CA MET A 64 -1.13 30.31 3.85
C MET A 64 -1.62 29.16 4.74
N ALA A 65 -2.16 29.43 5.92
CA ALA A 65 -2.66 28.41 6.83
C ALA A 65 -3.95 27.77 6.31
N CYS A 66 -4.93 28.60 5.94
CA CYS A 66 -6.18 28.12 5.36
C CYS A 66 -5.93 27.47 3.98
N SER A 67 -5.14 28.09 3.11
CA SER A 67 -4.89 27.55 1.77
C SER A 67 -4.14 26.22 1.80
N PHE A 68 -3.15 26.08 2.69
CA PHE A 68 -2.46 24.81 2.92
C PHE A 68 -3.45 23.72 3.34
N ALA A 69 -4.28 23.97 4.36
CA ALA A 69 -5.19 22.95 4.89
C ALA A 69 -6.30 22.57 3.90
N VAL A 70 -6.85 23.55 3.16
CA VAL A 70 -7.83 23.31 2.09
C VAL A 70 -7.19 22.50 0.96
N GLY A 71 -6.00 22.89 0.48
CA GLY A 71 -5.29 22.20 -0.58
C GLY A 71 -4.89 20.77 -0.19
N ALA A 72 -4.31 20.60 1.00
CA ALA A 72 -3.93 19.30 1.54
C ALA A 72 -5.16 18.40 1.74
N GLY A 73 -6.26 18.93 2.29
CA GLY A 73 -7.51 18.18 2.48
C GLY A 73 -8.12 17.70 1.15
N LEU A 74 -8.17 18.56 0.13
CA LEU A 74 -8.66 18.18 -1.19
C LEU A 74 -7.78 17.10 -1.85
N LEU A 75 -6.46 17.32 -1.86
CA LEU A 75 -5.51 16.37 -2.45
C LEU A 75 -5.51 15.01 -1.73
N ALA A 76 -5.62 15.00 -0.40
CA ALA A 76 -5.74 13.77 0.37
C ALA A 76 -7.05 13.04 0.08
N PHE A 77 -8.17 13.77 -0.03
CA PHE A 77 -9.47 13.19 -0.39
C PHE A 77 -9.43 12.54 -1.78
N LEU A 78 -8.90 13.25 -2.79
CA LEU A 78 -8.73 12.70 -4.14
C LEU A 78 -7.78 11.49 -4.15
N SER A 79 -6.69 11.55 -3.38
CA SER A 79 -5.79 10.40 -3.22
C SER A 79 -6.57 9.19 -2.68
N CYS A 80 -7.37 9.37 -1.63
CA CYS A 80 -8.19 8.30 -1.06
C CYS A 80 -9.17 7.72 -2.09
N LEU A 81 -9.82 8.55 -2.91
CA LEU A 81 -10.71 8.08 -3.98
C LEU A 81 -9.97 7.23 -5.01
N VAL A 82 -8.80 7.69 -5.47
CA VAL A 82 -7.99 6.94 -6.44
C VAL A 82 -7.57 5.59 -5.87
N PHE A 83 -7.05 5.54 -4.63
CA PHE A 83 -6.66 4.29 -3.99
C PHE A 83 -7.85 3.36 -3.74
N LEU A 84 -9.03 3.90 -3.40
CA LEU A 84 -10.24 3.10 -3.22
C LEU A 84 -10.68 2.45 -4.56
N VAL A 85 -10.58 3.18 -5.66
CA VAL A 85 -10.82 2.63 -7.01
C VAL A 85 -9.77 1.57 -7.37
N LEU A 86 -8.49 1.80 -7.06
CA LEU A 86 -7.44 0.81 -7.29
C LEU A 86 -7.68 -0.48 -6.49
N ASP A 87 -8.06 -0.37 -5.21
CA ASP A 87 -8.40 -1.50 -4.36
C ASP A 87 -9.57 -2.31 -4.97
N ALA A 88 -10.55 -1.65 -5.58
CA ALA A 88 -11.69 -2.32 -6.25
C ALA A 88 -11.28 -3.07 -7.53
N HIS A 89 -10.19 -2.65 -8.18
CA HIS A 89 -9.65 -3.30 -9.38
C HIS A 89 -8.63 -4.40 -9.06
N GLU A 90 -8.11 -4.47 -7.84
CA GLU A 90 -7.00 -5.36 -7.46
C GLU A 90 -7.33 -6.84 -7.67
N GLY A 91 -8.61 -7.24 -7.51
CA GLY A 91 -9.08 -8.60 -7.82
C GLY A 91 -8.92 -9.04 -9.29
N ARG A 92 -8.67 -8.10 -10.21
CA ARG A 92 -8.47 -8.38 -11.65
C ARG A 92 -6.99 -8.43 -12.07
N ILE A 93 -6.05 -8.08 -11.19
CA ILE A 93 -4.63 -7.95 -11.54
C ILE A 93 -3.91 -9.28 -11.26
N ALA A 94 -3.66 -10.07 -12.31
CA ALA A 94 -3.00 -11.38 -12.20
C ALA A 94 -1.46 -11.32 -12.01
N GLY A 95 -0.86 -10.13 -11.97
CA GLY A 95 0.60 -9.95 -11.98
C GLY A 95 1.20 -9.62 -10.61
N SER A 96 2.03 -10.52 -10.07
CA SER A 96 2.73 -10.34 -8.78
C SER A 96 3.62 -9.09 -8.73
N ARG A 97 4.28 -8.74 -9.83
CA ARG A 97 5.15 -7.55 -9.91
C ARG A 97 4.37 -6.23 -9.80
N PHE A 98 3.19 -6.17 -10.41
CA PHE A 98 2.36 -4.97 -10.35
C PHE A 98 1.75 -4.80 -8.95
N LYS A 99 1.31 -5.90 -8.33
CA LYS A 99 0.82 -5.91 -6.94
C LYS A 99 1.84 -5.29 -5.98
N THR A 100 3.08 -5.77 -5.96
CA THR A 100 4.13 -5.23 -5.07
C THR A 100 4.44 -3.76 -5.36
N ALA A 101 4.42 -3.34 -6.63
CA ALA A 101 4.62 -1.94 -6.99
C ALA A 101 3.50 -1.03 -6.46
N PHE A 102 2.24 -1.48 -6.55
CA PHE A 102 1.10 -0.74 -5.99
C PHE A 102 1.15 -0.69 -4.47
N GLN A 103 1.48 -1.79 -3.80
CA GLN A 103 1.65 -1.84 -2.34
C GLN A 103 2.77 -0.89 -1.87
N LEU A 104 3.89 -0.85 -2.58
CA LEU A 104 5.00 0.06 -2.27
C LEU A 104 4.60 1.53 -2.47
N LEU A 105 3.94 1.84 -3.58
CA LEU A 105 3.40 3.17 -3.85
C LEU A 105 2.44 3.59 -2.74
N ASP A 106 1.56 2.68 -2.33
CA ASP A 106 0.58 2.93 -1.30
C ASP A 106 1.22 3.22 0.06
N PHE A 107 2.22 2.43 0.45
CA PHE A 107 3.01 2.66 1.65
C PHE A 107 3.69 4.04 1.62
N ILE A 108 4.37 4.38 0.52
CA ILE A 108 5.07 5.67 0.37
C ILE A 108 4.09 6.84 0.50
N VAL A 109 2.94 6.76 -0.20
CA VAL A 109 1.91 7.79 -0.14
C VAL A 109 1.34 7.92 1.27
N ALA A 110 1.13 6.81 1.98
CA ALA A 110 0.66 6.84 3.35
C ALA A 110 1.64 7.55 4.31
N VAL A 111 2.94 7.29 4.17
CA VAL A 111 3.99 7.97 4.95
C VAL A 111 4.05 9.46 4.63
N ILE A 112 3.98 9.84 3.35
CA ILE A 112 3.97 11.25 2.93
C ILE A 112 2.77 11.97 3.56
N TRP A 113 1.57 11.40 3.46
CA TRP A 113 0.38 12.01 4.05
C TRP A 113 0.45 12.08 5.58
N ALA A 114 0.96 11.06 6.26
CA ALA A 114 1.17 11.11 7.71
C ALA A 114 2.06 12.30 8.11
N CYS A 115 3.17 12.50 7.39
CA CYS A 115 4.07 13.64 7.61
C CYS A 115 3.38 14.99 7.33
N VAL A 116 2.64 15.09 6.20
CA VAL A 116 1.91 16.32 5.83
C VAL A 116 0.86 16.67 6.88
N TRP A 117 0.08 15.70 7.36
CA TRP A 117 -0.92 15.91 8.41
C TRP A 117 -0.27 16.26 9.75
N PHE A 118 0.88 15.67 10.09
CA PHE A 118 1.59 15.98 11.32
C PHE A 118 2.13 17.43 11.31
N VAL A 119 2.84 17.81 10.25
CA VAL A 119 3.32 19.18 10.07
C VAL A 119 2.15 20.16 9.98
N GLY A 120 1.09 19.77 9.27
CA GLY A 120 -0.13 20.54 9.15
C GLY A 120 -0.82 20.79 10.48
N PHE A 121 -0.94 19.78 11.33
CA PHE A 121 -1.47 19.91 12.67
C PHE A 121 -0.64 20.89 13.51
N CYS A 122 0.68 20.71 13.56
CA CYS A 122 1.58 21.62 14.28
C CYS A 122 1.46 23.06 13.79
N PHE A 123 1.41 23.25 12.47
CA PHE A 123 1.28 24.56 11.84
C PHE A 123 -0.06 25.22 12.16
N LEU A 124 -1.17 24.50 11.97
CA LEU A 124 -2.52 25.01 12.24
C LEU A 124 -2.72 25.30 13.73
N ALA A 125 -2.26 24.43 14.62
CA ALA A 125 -2.33 24.64 16.07
C ALA A 125 -1.55 25.89 16.49
N ASN A 126 -0.34 26.09 15.95
CA ASN A 126 0.46 27.29 16.21
C ASN A 126 -0.25 28.56 15.74
N GLN A 127 -0.84 28.56 14.53
CA GLN A 127 -1.60 29.72 14.04
C GLN A 127 -2.87 29.94 14.87
N TRP A 128 -3.56 28.88 15.29
CA TRP A 128 -4.73 28.98 16.13
C TRP A 128 -4.43 29.58 17.51
N GLN A 129 -3.29 29.24 18.12
CA GLN A 129 -2.87 29.81 19.40
C GLN A 129 -2.61 31.32 19.35
N HIS A 130 -2.17 31.83 18.20
CA HIS A 130 -1.92 33.26 17.98
C HIS A 130 -3.15 34.01 17.44
N ALA A 131 -4.21 33.29 17.07
CA ALA A 131 -5.43 33.90 16.55
C ALA A 131 -6.16 34.66 17.67
N GLN A 132 -6.58 35.90 17.40
CA GLN A 132 -7.27 36.71 18.40
C GLN A 132 -8.71 36.21 18.64
N PRO A 133 -9.11 35.89 19.90
CA PRO A 133 -10.39 35.26 20.19
C PRO A 133 -11.65 36.08 19.88
N ARG A 134 -11.53 37.40 19.69
CA ARG A 134 -12.68 38.32 19.67
C ARG A 134 -13.23 38.68 18.30
N GLU A 135 -12.56 38.32 17.21
CA GLU A 135 -12.96 38.78 15.86
C GLU A 135 -13.61 37.71 14.97
N PHE A 136 -13.54 36.43 15.35
CA PHE A 136 -13.94 35.32 14.46
C PHE A 136 -14.90 34.32 15.13
N LEU A 137 -16.00 34.83 15.69
CA LEU A 137 -16.96 34.02 16.46
C LEU A 137 -17.61 32.89 15.64
N LEU A 138 -17.88 33.08 14.33
CA LEU A 138 -18.51 32.04 13.50
C LEU A 138 -17.50 30.95 13.07
N GLY A 139 -16.31 31.33 12.61
CA GLY A 139 -15.29 30.36 12.16
C GLY A 139 -14.51 29.64 13.26
N SER A 140 -14.67 30.01 14.53
CA SER A 140 -13.94 29.40 15.66
C SER A 140 -14.22 27.89 15.80
N SER A 141 -15.47 27.49 15.63
CA SER A 141 -15.87 26.08 15.68
C SER A 141 -15.30 25.29 14.52
N SER A 142 -15.36 25.84 13.30
CA SER A 142 -14.86 25.20 12.08
C SER A 142 -13.33 25.09 12.08
N ALA A 143 -12.62 26.09 12.60
CA ALA A 143 -11.17 26.02 12.80
C ALA A 143 -10.77 24.94 13.81
N LYS A 144 -11.46 24.86 14.95
CA LYS A 144 -11.24 23.80 15.94
C LYS A 144 -11.51 22.42 15.35
N ALA A 145 -12.62 22.26 14.63
CA ALA A 145 -12.93 21.02 13.93
C ALA A 145 -11.78 20.64 12.99
N ALA A 146 -11.36 21.54 12.10
CA ALA A 146 -10.25 21.30 11.19
C ALA A 146 -8.96 20.86 11.92
N ILE A 147 -8.58 21.52 13.02
CA ILE A 147 -7.40 21.14 13.82
C ILE A 147 -7.56 19.76 14.48
N THR A 148 -8.75 19.43 14.99
CA THR A 148 -8.98 18.12 15.60
C THR A 148 -8.97 17.00 14.57
N PHE A 149 -9.56 17.22 13.40
CA PHE A 149 -9.58 16.22 12.34
C PHE A 149 -8.22 16.10 11.63
N THR A 150 -7.40 17.15 11.56
CA THR A 150 -6.00 17.01 11.11
C THR A 150 -5.21 16.11 12.05
N PHE A 151 -5.35 16.29 13.37
CA PHE A 151 -4.70 15.41 14.37
C PHE A 151 -5.14 13.95 14.23
N PHE A 152 -6.43 13.67 14.13
CA PHE A 152 -6.91 12.29 13.95
C PHE A 152 -6.47 11.70 12.61
N SER A 153 -6.38 12.51 11.56
CA SER A 153 -5.87 12.06 10.25
C SER A 153 -4.44 11.53 10.35
N VAL A 154 -3.56 12.14 11.17
CA VAL A 154 -2.21 11.61 11.42
C VAL A 154 -2.24 10.16 11.87
N LEU A 155 -3.08 9.84 12.86
CA LEU A 155 -3.18 8.48 13.40
C LEU A 155 -3.69 7.49 12.36
N VAL A 156 -4.67 7.89 11.55
CA VAL A 156 -5.23 7.04 10.49
C VAL A 156 -4.20 6.77 9.40
N TRP A 157 -3.42 7.76 8.98
CA TRP A 157 -2.37 7.56 7.97
C TRP A 157 -1.19 6.73 8.49
N ILE A 158 -0.80 6.89 9.76
CA ILE A 158 0.21 6.03 10.40
C ILE A 158 -0.29 4.57 10.45
N PHE A 159 -1.55 4.36 10.84
CA PHE A 159 -2.14 3.03 10.87
C PHE A 159 -2.18 2.38 9.48
N GLN A 160 -2.56 3.15 8.44
CA GLN A 160 -2.53 2.65 7.06
C GLN A 160 -1.11 2.33 6.58
N ALA A 161 -0.12 3.17 6.89
CA ALA A 161 1.28 2.91 6.56
C ALA A 161 1.78 1.62 7.27
N TYR A 162 1.37 1.39 8.51
CA TYR A 162 1.69 0.16 9.23
C TYR A 162 1.08 -1.08 8.56
N LEU A 163 -0.21 -1.04 8.19
CA LEU A 163 -0.84 -2.15 7.46
C LEU A 163 -0.17 -2.42 6.12
N ALA A 164 0.11 -1.37 5.33
CA ALA A 164 0.79 -1.51 4.05
C ALA A 164 2.22 -2.08 4.21
N PHE A 165 2.91 -1.72 5.29
CA PHE A 165 4.22 -2.28 5.61
C PHE A 165 4.14 -3.78 5.97
N GLN A 166 3.11 -4.20 6.72
CA GLN A 166 2.88 -5.61 7.00
C GLN A 166 2.62 -6.41 5.72
N GLU A 167 1.76 -5.90 4.82
CA GLU A 167 1.49 -6.52 3.51
C GLU A 167 2.78 -6.65 2.68
N LEU A 168 3.62 -5.62 2.67
CA LEU A 168 4.91 -5.65 1.98
C LEU A 168 5.88 -6.69 2.57
N GLN A 169 5.88 -6.90 3.89
CA GLN A 169 6.70 -7.93 4.51
C GLN A 169 6.22 -9.34 4.18
N GLU A 170 4.91 -9.54 4.05
CA GLU A 170 4.33 -10.84 3.69
C GLU A 170 4.57 -11.19 2.21
N ASP A 171 4.48 -10.21 1.30
CA ASP A 171 4.71 -10.41 -0.14
C ASP A 171 6.22 -10.39 -0.52
N ALA A 172 7.10 -9.78 0.29
CA ALA A 172 8.54 -9.88 0.08
C ALA A 172 9.00 -11.33 0.35
N PRO A 173 9.59 -12.03 -0.64
CA PRO A 173 10.08 -13.38 -0.42
C PRO A 173 11.25 -13.31 0.56
N VAL A 174 10.99 -13.66 1.83
CA VAL A 174 12.03 -13.90 2.82
C VAL A 174 13.06 -14.83 2.15
N PRO A 175 14.32 -14.42 1.94
CA PRO A 175 15.30 -15.18 1.17
C PRO A 175 15.47 -16.63 1.64
N TYR A 176 15.19 -16.89 2.91
CA TYR A 176 15.19 -18.22 3.50
C TYR A 176 14.13 -19.17 2.91
N LYS A 177 12.92 -18.69 2.56
CA LYS A 177 11.83 -19.55 2.08
C LYS A 177 12.09 -20.09 0.67
N ARG A 178 12.67 -19.28 -0.23
CA ARG A 178 13.07 -19.76 -1.56
C ARG A 178 14.15 -20.83 -1.47
N SER A 179 15.16 -20.66 -0.62
CA SER A 179 16.20 -21.68 -0.46
C SER A 179 15.68 -22.97 0.15
N LEU A 180 14.66 -22.92 1.02
CA LEU A 180 14.05 -24.13 1.58
C LEU A 180 13.16 -24.85 0.57
N GLU A 181 12.45 -24.12 -0.28
CA GLU A 181 11.60 -24.71 -1.33
C GLU A 181 12.45 -25.24 -2.51
N GLU A 182 13.49 -24.51 -2.94
CA GLU A 182 14.49 -25.00 -3.90
C GLU A 182 15.29 -26.18 -3.32
N GLY A 183 15.67 -26.12 -2.04
CA GLY A 183 16.34 -27.21 -1.33
C GLY A 183 15.46 -28.45 -1.16
N ALA A 184 14.16 -28.27 -0.88
CA ALA A 184 13.20 -29.36 -0.77
C ALA A 184 12.91 -29.99 -2.14
N VAL A 185 12.78 -29.20 -3.21
CA VAL A 185 12.62 -29.72 -4.58
C VAL A 185 13.86 -30.49 -5.03
N VAL A 186 15.07 -30.05 -4.65
CA VAL A 186 16.32 -30.78 -4.89
C VAL A 186 16.42 -32.07 -4.04
N LEU A 187 15.97 -32.06 -2.78
CA LEU A 187 15.96 -33.26 -1.93
C LEU A 187 14.92 -34.30 -2.40
N THR A 188 13.79 -33.83 -2.93
CA THR A 188 12.70 -34.68 -3.44
C THR A 188 13.04 -35.30 -4.80
N THR A 189 13.90 -34.66 -5.59
CA THR A 189 14.40 -35.22 -6.87
C THR A 189 15.61 -36.15 -6.72
N LEU A 190 16.31 -36.12 -5.57
CA LEU A 190 17.44 -37.00 -5.27
C LEU A 190 17.07 -38.29 -4.50
N SER A 191 15.80 -38.50 -4.17
CA SER A 191 15.35 -39.73 -3.51
C SER A 191 14.90 -40.76 -4.56
N PRO A 192 15.60 -41.89 -4.76
CA PRO A 192 15.07 -42.98 -5.57
C PRO A 192 13.93 -43.69 -4.80
N PRO A 193 12.96 -44.32 -5.49
CA PRO A 193 11.89 -45.03 -4.80
C PRO A 193 12.46 -46.31 -4.18
N SER A 194 12.56 -46.35 -2.85
CA SER A 194 12.78 -47.59 -2.09
C SER A 194 11.54 -48.46 -2.20
N ALA A 195 11.55 -49.39 -3.16
CA ALA A 195 10.63 -50.52 -3.19
C ALA A 195 11.07 -51.56 -2.15
N ALA A 196 10.18 -51.86 -1.21
CA ALA A 196 10.33 -52.95 -0.26
C ALA A 196 10.10 -54.30 -0.96
N SER A 197 11.03 -55.25 -0.82
CA SER A 197 10.78 -56.68 -0.50
C SER A 197 12.09 -57.50 -0.39
N PRO A 198 12.11 -58.62 0.36
CA PRO A 198 13.31 -59.36 0.75
C PRO A 198 13.58 -60.59 -0.15
N VAL A 199 14.80 -61.14 -0.12
CA VAL A 199 15.17 -62.59 -0.11
C VAL A 199 16.58 -62.91 -0.70
N SER A 200 17.36 -63.63 0.12
CA SER A 200 18.44 -64.63 -0.08
C SER A 200 19.66 -64.50 -1.03
N SER A 201 20.79 -64.87 -0.42
CA SER A 201 21.90 -65.75 -0.88
C SER A 201 23.03 -65.26 -1.80
N SER A 202 24.22 -65.22 -1.19
CA SER A 202 25.56 -65.70 -1.62
C SER A 202 26.29 -65.11 -2.83
N ALA A 203 27.54 -64.69 -2.57
CA ALA A 203 28.79 -65.17 -3.21
C ALA A 203 29.75 -64.07 -3.74
N THR A 204 30.95 -64.03 -3.13
CA THR A 204 32.30 -63.77 -3.70
C THR A 204 32.68 -62.44 -4.39
N GLY A 205 33.70 -61.77 -3.84
CA GLY A 205 34.87 -61.31 -4.61
C GLY A 205 35.11 -59.78 -4.75
N PRO A 206 36.37 -59.28 -4.69
CA PRO A 206 36.70 -57.86 -4.42
C PRO A 206 37.32 -57.07 -5.60
N ASN A 207 37.70 -55.80 -5.35
CA ASN A 207 38.53 -54.85 -6.15
C ASN A 207 37.70 -53.77 -6.91
N SER A 208 38.07 -52.49 -7.05
CA SER A 208 39.25 -51.68 -6.68
C SER A 208 38.96 -50.19 -6.99
N LEU A 209 39.44 -49.30 -6.11
CA LEU A 209 40.08 -47.97 -6.29
C LEU A 209 39.98 -47.13 -7.58
N ASN A 210 40.09 -45.80 -7.33
CA ASN A 210 40.63 -44.67 -8.12
C ASN A 210 39.65 -43.82 -8.93
N TYR A 211 39.83 -42.50 -9.10
CA TYR A 211 40.47 -41.37 -8.38
C TYR A 211 40.20 -40.13 -9.29
N ALA A 212 40.10 -38.94 -8.68
CA ALA A 212 40.27 -37.58 -9.25
C ALA A 212 39.57 -37.20 -10.58
N SER A 213 38.68 -36.21 -10.59
CA SER A 213 38.94 -34.76 -10.43
C SER A 213 39.75 -34.15 -11.58
N SER A 214 39.12 -33.27 -12.36
CA SER A 214 39.80 -32.17 -13.05
C SER A 214 38.78 -31.11 -13.48
N ALA A 215 38.90 -29.95 -12.84
CA ALA A 215 38.31 -28.69 -13.27
C ALA A 215 39.19 -28.06 -14.36
N LEU A 216 38.58 -27.40 -15.36
CA LEU A 216 39.20 -26.24 -16.01
C LEU A 216 38.14 -25.29 -16.60
N SER A 217 38.41 -24.01 -16.41
CA SER A 217 37.59 -22.80 -16.65
C SER A 217 37.46 -22.40 -18.14
N PRO A 218 36.66 -21.35 -18.46
CA PRO A 218 36.02 -21.10 -19.76
C PRO A 218 36.80 -20.11 -20.65
N TYR A 219 36.48 -20.04 -21.95
CA TYR A 219 36.33 -18.79 -22.71
C TYR A 219 35.83 -19.00 -24.17
N LEU A 220 34.86 -18.17 -24.55
CA LEU A 220 34.63 -17.52 -25.86
C LEU A 220 34.16 -18.33 -27.11
N SER A 221 32.91 -18.08 -27.57
CA SER A 221 32.58 -17.32 -28.81
C SER A 221 31.18 -17.63 -29.41
N THR A 222 30.31 -16.60 -29.35
CA THR A 222 29.31 -16.06 -30.31
C THR A 222 28.51 -16.91 -31.35
N PRO A 223 27.32 -16.41 -31.78
CA PRO A 223 26.19 -17.21 -32.28
C PRO A 223 26.12 -17.37 -33.81
N LYS A 224 25.39 -18.39 -34.29
CA LYS A 224 25.17 -18.69 -35.73
C LYS A 224 23.71 -19.00 -36.05
N VAL A 225 23.05 -18.13 -36.81
CA VAL A 225 21.86 -18.33 -37.67
C VAL A 225 21.90 -17.18 -38.73
N PRO A 226 21.39 -17.28 -39.98
CA PRO A 226 20.62 -18.34 -40.67
C PRO A 226 21.24 -18.82 -42.01
N ARG A 227 20.77 -19.97 -42.51
CA ARG A 227 20.86 -20.33 -43.93
C ARG A 227 19.47 -20.28 -44.57
N LEU A 228 19.31 -19.41 -45.57
CA LEU A 228 18.26 -19.45 -46.58
C LEU A 228 18.52 -20.63 -47.54
N ALA A 229 17.48 -21.40 -47.87
CA ALA A 229 17.47 -22.29 -49.02
C ALA A 229 16.26 -21.96 -49.90
N MET A 230 16.55 -21.63 -51.16
CA MET A 230 15.64 -21.51 -52.30
C MET A 230 14.97 -22.85 -52.61
N ILE A 231 13.73 -22.79 -53.10
CA ILE A 231 13.08 -23.82 -53.91
C ILE A 231 12.46 -23.12 -55.14
N PRO A 232 12.62 -23.67 -56.36
CA PRO A 232 11.89 -23.20 -57.54
C PRO A 232 10.73 -24.14 -57.93
N ASP A 233 9.78 -23.51 -58.65
CA ASP A 233 8.83 -23.96 -59.68
C ASP A 233 7.85 -25.13 -59.41
N ASN A 234 6.56 -24.79 -59.33
CA ASN A 234 5.60 -24.97 -60.43
C ASN A 234 4.37 -24.05 -60.26
#